data_AF-A0A2I8A6B0-F1
#
_entry.id   AF-A0A2I8A6B0-F1
#
_cell.length_a   1.000
_cell.length_b   1.000
_cell.length_c   1.000
_cell.angle_alpha   90.00
_cell.angle_beta   90.00
_cell.angle_gamma   90.00
#
_symmetry.space_group_name_H-M   'P 1'
#
loop_
_entity.id
_entity.type
_entity.pdbx_description
1 polymer ?
#
loop_
_entity_poly.entity_id
_entity_poly.type
_entity_poly.pdbx_seq_one_letter_code
_entity_poly.pdbx_strand_id
1 'polypeptide(L)'
;MAKYFKKHPTFIGVRYDFRLKLWEAYLPDSSPLKSYGLFEYELQAVLTYDNYARHLKLPVNFEYEVFPLPTPVRRRSEDEMFEERPKSQYRGVYYSHGGWATYYYNPQGKQLYLGTYDTEECAARAVDRAAIRYEGRNTKNLNFTYGDAVLYPPEPRKRTNAAPYGKYIYLKQDLNLYQVSVYGKYLGIYKLLEDAITVRDAYCRERGIPTTY
;
A
#
# COMPACT_ATOMS: atom_id res chain seq x y z
N MET A 1 0.18 23.89 15.93
CA MET A 1 -0.59 23.33 14.79
C MET A 1 0.15 22.24 13.97
N ALA A 2 1.31 21.70 14.41
CA ALA A 2 2.12 20.77 13.59
C ALA A 2 2.21 19.32 14.13
N LYS A 3 1.25 18.86 14.94
CA LYS A 3 1.39 17.59 15.68
C LYS A 3 1.17 16.33 14.82
N TYR A 4 0.59 16.47 13.62
CA TYR A 4 0.11 15.34 12.81
C TYR A 4 0.72 15.23 11.41
N PHE A 5 1.69 16.09 11.07
CA PHE A 5 2.31 16.10 9.75
C PHE A 5 3.80 15.77 9.82
N LYS A 6 4.29 14.97 8.87
CA LYS A 6 5.72 14.77 8.63
C LYS A 6 6.06 15.20 7.20
N LYS A 7 6.94 16.20 7.07
CA LYS A 7 7.45 16.63 5.76
C LYS A 7 8.15 15.45 5.07
N HIS A 8 7.98 15.35 3.75
CA HIS A 8 8.70 14.37 2.97
C HIS A 8 10.19 14.75 2.95
N PRO A 9 11.13 13.82 3.25
CA PRO A 9 12.54 14.16 3.36
C PRO A 9 13.19 14.54 2.02
N THR A 10 12.60 14.11 0.90
CA THR A 10 13.20 14.25 -0.44
C THR A 10 12.41 15.20 -1.34
N PHE A 11 11.10 15.36 -1.12
CA PHE A 11 10.21 16.03 -2.07
C PHE A 11 9.69 17.32 -1.47
N ILE A 12 9.85 18.39 -2.23
CA ILE A 12 9.39 19.73 -1.92
C ILE A 12 7.87 19.76 -1.98
N GLY A 13 7.24 20.48 -1.05
CA GLY A 13 5.79 20.69 -1.05
C GLY A 13 4.97 19.44 -0.76
N VAL A 14 5.57 18.39 -0.20
CA VAL A 14 4.88 17.15 0.16
C VAL A 14 5.06 16.82 1.64
N ARG A 15 3.97 16.43 2.30
CA ARG A 15 3.99 15.95 3.69
C ARG A 15 2.96 14.86 3.91
N TYR A 16 3.22 13.98 4.87
CA TYR A 16 2.29 12.93 5.27
C TYR A 16 1.46 13.36 6.47
N ASP A 17 0.13 13.26 6.38
CA ASP A 17 -0.80 13.41 7.50
C ASP A 17 -1.01 12.05 8.17
N PHE A 18 -0.49 11.86 9.39
CA PHE A 18 -0.60 10.58 10.10
C PHE A 18 -2.01 10.24 10.54
N ARG A 19 -2.86 11.25 10.72
CA ARG A 19 -4.24 11.05 11.14
C ARG A 19 -5.05 10.52 9.96
N LEU A 20 -4.96 11.20 8.82
CA LEU A 20 -5.71 10.82 7.62
C LEU A 20 -5.05 9.66 6.87
N LYS A 21 -3.78 9.37 7.14
CA LYS A 21 -2.94 8.43 6.39
C LYS A 21 -2.88 8.76 4.89
N LEU A 22 -2.86 10.07 4.60
CA LEU A 22 -2.81 10.63 3.26
C LEU A 22 -1.59 11.53 3.11
N TRP A 23 -1.15 11.68 1.86
CA TRP A 23 -0.13 12.61 1.44
C TRP A 23 -0.75 13.93 1.03
N GLU A 24 -0.23 15.03 1.55
CA GLU A 24 -0.68 16.37 1.22
C GLU A 24 0.31 17.07 0.31
N ALA A 25 -0.19 17.60 -0.80
CA ALA A 25 0.51 18.57 -1.62
C ALA A 25 0.25 19.96 -1.05
N TYR A 26 1.28 20.74 -0.77
CA TYR A 26 1.14 22.07 -0.18
C TYR A 26 2.23 23.01 -0.71
N LEU A 27 1.97 24.32 -0.63
CA LEU A 27 2.96 25.34 -0.97
C LEU A 27 3.87 25.60 0.24
N PRO A 28 5.19 25.33 0.17
CA PRO A 28 6.13 25.75 1.19
C PRO A 28 6.11 27.28 1.34
N ASP A 29 6.33 27.75 2.57
CA ASP A 29 6.54 29.16 2.91
C ASP A 29 5.39 30.14 2.57
N SER A 30 4.25 29.64 2.11
CA SER A 30 3.02 30.43 2.00
C SER A 30 2.45 30.74 3.39
N SER A 31 2.03 31.99 3.60
CA SER A 31 1.27 32.42 4.77
C SER A 31 -0.05 33.07 4.32
N PRO A 32 -1.22 32.47 4.64
CA PRO A 32 -1.40 31.19 5.34
C PRO A 32 -0.92 30.00 4.49
N LEU A 33 -0.71 28.86 5.13
CA LEU A 33 -0.31 27.62 4.46
C LEU A 33 -1.35 27.22 3.40
N LYS A 34 -0.94 27.17 2.13
CA LYS A 34 -1.81 26.78 1.02
C LYS A 34 -1.70 25.27 0.75
N SER A 35 -2.82 24.57 0.89
CA SER A 35 -2.95 23.14 0.53
C SER A 35 -3.50 23.00 -0.88
N TYR A 36 -2.96 22.06 -1.65
CA TYR A 36 -3.38 21.74 -3.02
C TYR A 36 -4.15 20.41 -3.10
N GLY A 37 -4.28 19.70 -1.99
CA GLY A 37 -5.05 18.45 -1.93
C GLY A 37 -4.39 17.38 -1.08
N LEU A 38 -5.19 16.36 -0.76
CA LEU A 38 -4.79 15.14 -0.08
C LEU A 38 -4.86 13.97 -1.06
N PHE A 39 -3.95 13.02 -0.91
CA PHE A 39 -3.73 11.95 -1.88
C PHE A 39 -3.41 10.65 -1.16
N GLU A 40 -3.89 9.53 -1.68
CA GLU A 40 -3.59 8.21 -1.10
C GLU A 40 -2.12 7.87 -1.27
N TYR A 41 -1.53 8.30 -2.38
CA TYR A 41 -0.16 8.00 -2.74
C TYR A 41 0.71 9.25 -2.72
N GLU A 42 1.92 9.09 -2.16
CA GLU A 42 2.97 10.13 -2.08
C GLU A 42 3.15 10.85 -3.40
N LEU A 43 3.22 10.07 -4.47
CA LEU A 43 3.55 10.56 -5.79
C LEU A 43 2.44 11.39 -6.43
N GLN A 44 1.17 11.12 -6.11
CA GLN A 44 0.08 11.99 -6.54
C GLN A 44 0.22 13.39 -5.91
N ALA A 45 0.65 13.45 -4.65
CA ALA A 45 0.93 14.72 -3.99
C ALA A 45 2.13 15.44 -4.62
N VAL A 46 3.23 14.71 -4.91
CA VAL A 46 4.42 15.28 -5.58
C VAL A 46 4.06 15.87 -6.94
N LEU A 47 3.38 15.09 -7.79
CA LEU A 47 2.98 15.52 -9.12
C LEU A 47 2.01 16.70 -9.08
N THR A 48 1.11 16.73 -8.09
CA THR A 48 0.21 17.87 -7.89
C THR A 48 1.00 19.12 -7.53
N TYR A 49 1.92 19.03 -6.57
CA TYR A 49 2.79 20.16 -6.21
C TYR A 49 3.58 20.67 -7.41
N ASP A 50 4.25 19.78 -8.16
CA ASP A 50 5.07 20.16 -9.31
C ASP A 50 4.28 20.93 -10.36
N ASN A 51 3.06 20.51 -10.66
CA ASN A 51 2.21 21.21 -11.62
C ASN A 51 1.85 22.63 -11.15
N TYR A 52 1.50 22.81 -9.87
CA TYR A 52 1.28 24.16 -9.33
C TYR A 52 2.58 24.97 -9.26
N ALA A 53 3.69 24.35 -8.88
CA ALA A 53 5.00 24.99 -8.80
C ALA A 53 5.44 25.53 -10.17
N ARG A 54 5.24 24.77 -11.27
CA ARG A 54 5.52 25.26 -12.65
C ARG A 54 4.77 26.53 -12.98
N HIS A 55 3.45 26.55 -12.74
CA HIS A 55 2.64 27.74 -13.01
C HIS A 55 3.08 28.96 -12.19
N LEU A 56 3.65 28.72 -11.01
CA LEU A 56 4.17 29.75 -10.12
C LEU A 56 5.67 30.03 -10.32
N LYS A 57 6.32 29.35 -11.29
CA LYS A 57 7.78 29.41 -11.54
C LYS A 57 8.62 29.10 -10.29
N LEU A 58 8.16 28.14 -9.50
CA LEU A 58 8.85 27.62 -8.32
C LEU A 58 9.63 26.34 -8.66
N PRO A 59 10.60 25.94 -7.82
CA PRO A 59 11.30 24.67 -7.97
C PRO A 59 10.34 23.49 -8.00
N VAL A 60 10.54 22.60 -8.95
CA VAL A 60 9.78 21.35 -9.12
C VAL A 60 10.62 20.16 -8.67
N ASN A 61 9.96 19.06 -8.28
CA ASN A 61 10.62 17.79 -7.98
C ASN A 61 11.01 17.03 -9.26
N PHE A 62 10.22 17.17 -10.34
CA PHE A 62 10.45 16.55 -11.65
C PHE A 62 10.39 17.59 -12.79
N GLU A 63 11.33 17.47 -13.74
CA GLU A 63 11.47 18.39 -14.88
C GLU A 63 10.31 18.28 -15.90
N TYR A 64 9.68 17.11 -16.02
CA TYR A 64 8.64 16.85 -17.03
C TYR A 64 7.21 16.99 -16.50
N GLU A 65 6.31 17.48 -17.35
CA GLU A 65 4.89 17.59 -17.05
C GLU A 65 4.17 16.23 -17.08
N VAL A 66 3.22 16.04 -16.16
CA VAL A 66 2.40 14.83 -16.08
C VAL A 66 0.93 15.23 -16.20
N PHE A 67 0.26 14.67 -17.20
CA PHE A 67 -1.16 14.84 -17.47
C PHE A 67 -1.85 13.49 -17.71
N PRO A 68 -3.10 13.30 -17.25
CA PRO A 68 -3.92 14.25 -16.48
C PRO A 68 -3.42 14.42 -15.03
N LEU A 69 -3.79 15.53 -14.38
CA LEU A 69 -3.42 15.78 -12.99
C LEU A 69 -4.05 14.73 -12.06
N PRO A 70 -3.35 14.31 -11.00
CA PRO A 70 -3.95 13.48 -9.95
C PRO A 70 -5.15 14.19 -9.32
N THR A 71 -6.27 13.47 -9.19
CA THR A 71 -7.44 13.99 -8.48
C THR A 71 -7.24 13.88 -6.97
N PRO A 72 -7.39 14.97 -6.21
CA PRO A 72 -7.29 14.92 -4.76
C PRO A 72 -8.44 14.12 -4.16
N VAL A 73 -8.13 13.34 -3.13
CA VAL A 73 -9.11 12.65 -2.29
C VAL A 73 -9.91 13.70 -1.53
N ARG A 74 -11.24 13.56 -1.56
CA ARG A 74 -12.12 14.38 -0.71
C ARG A 74 -11.77 14.13 0.75
N ARG A 75 -11.57 15.22 1.50
CA ARG A 75 -11.28 15.17 2.94
C ARG A 75 -12.47 14.51 3.66
N ARG A 76 -12.33 13.23 4.00
CA ARG A 76 -13.29 12.49 4.83
C ARG A 76 -13.13 12.89 6.29
N SER A 77 -14.22 12.94 7.04
CA SER A 77 -14.18 13.22 8.48
C SER A 77 -13.49 12.07 9.22
N GLU A 78 -12.97 12.32 10.43
CA GLU A 78 -12.36 11.26 11.27
C GLU A 78 -13.36 10.11 11.52
N ASP A 79 -14.65 10.42 11.59
CA ASP A 79 -15.73 9.46 11.78
C ASP A 79 -15.92 8.54 10.56
N GLU A 80 -15.83 9.07 9.34
CA GLU A 80 -15.94 8.27 8.08
C GLU A 80 -14.76 7.31 7.89
N MET A 81 -13.58 7.63 8.43
CA MET A 81 -12.36 6.84 8.24
C MET A 81 -12.33 5.52 9.05
N PHE A 82 -13.14 5.43 10.11
CA PHE A 82 -13.26 4.23 10.93
C PHE A 82 -14.34 3.27 10.41
N GLU A 83 -15.29 3.76 9.60
CA GLU A 83 -16.45 3.02 9.14
C GLU A 83 -16.25 2.20 7.85
N GLU A 84 -15.20 2.47 7.08
CA GLU A 84 -15.04 1.87 5.73
C GLU A 84 -14.18 0.61 5.61
N ARG A 85 -13.55 0.11 6.68
CA ARG A 85 -12.84 -1.18 6.54
C ARG A 85 -13.87 -2.30 6.39
N PRO A 86 -13.80 -3.12 5.32
CA PRO A 86 -14.68 -4.26 5.16
C PRO A 86 -14.67 -5.11 6.43
N LYS A 87 -15.84 -5.26 7.05
CA LYS A 87 -16.02 -6.17 8.17
C LYS A 87 -16.28 -7.55 7.59
N SER A 88 -15.46 -8.52 7.96
CA SER A 88 -15.67 -9.91 7.59
C SER A 88 -16.88 -10.46 8.35
N GLN A 89 -17.71 -11.26 7.68
CA GLN A 89 -18.73 -12.09 8.33
C GLN A 89 -18.14 -13.31 9.06
N TYR A 90 -16.92 -13.72 8.69
CA TYR A 90 -16.24 -14.88 9.25
C TYR A 90 -15.41 -14.55 10.49
N ARG A 91 -15.41 -15.46 11.46
CA ARG A 91 -14.69 -15.33 12.72
C ARG A 91 -13.19 -15.45 12.52
N GLY A 92 -12.44 -14.54 13.13
CA GLY A 92 -10.97 -14.52 13.10
C GLY A 92 -10.37 -13.85 11.87
N VAL A 93 -11.22 -13.33 10.96
CA VAL A 93 -10.81 -12.69 9.70
C VAL A 93 -11.01 -11.17 9.80
N TYR A 94 -10.01 -10.41 9.36
CA TYR A 94 -10.00 -8.95 9.43
C TYR A 94 -9.32 -8.35 8.20
N TYR A 95 -9.89 -7.27 7.65
CA TYR A 95 -9.27 -6.56 6.54
C TYR A 95 -8.10 -5.69 7.03
N SER A 96 -6.91 -5.93 6.49
CA SER A 96 -5.67 -5.29 6.92
C SER A 96 -4.72 -5.09 5.75
N HIS A 97 -4.18 -3.88 5.60
CA HIS A 97 -3.15 -3.53 4.63
C HIS A 97 -3.43 -4.02 3.19
N GLY A 98 -4.70 -3.92 2.73
CA GLY A 98 -5.09 -4.29 1.37
C GLY A 98 -5.32 -5.79 1.15
N GLY A 99 -5.62 -6.56 2.19
CA GLY A 99 -6.03 -7.95 2.08
C GLY A 99 -6.70 -8.50 3.35
N TRP A 100 -7.23 -9.72 3.26
CA TRP A 100 -7.93 -10.39 4.35
C TRP A 100 -6.95 -11.18 5.20
N ALA A 101 -6.67 -10.69 6.38
CA ALA A 101 -5.70 -11.27 7.28
C ALA A 101 -6.40 -12.08 8.37
N THR A 102 -5.72 -13.10 8.88
CA THR A 102 -6.31 -14.03 9.85
C THR A 102 -5.31 -14.47 10.91
N TYR A 103 -5.80 -14.62 12.14
CA TYR A 103 -5.02 -15.06 13.30
C TYR A 103 -5.74 -16.23 13.98
N TYR A 104 -4.96 -17.12 14.60
CA TYR A 104 -5.49 -18.18 15.44
C TYR A 104 -4.80 -18.19 16.79
N TYR A 105 -5.56 -18.27 17.87
CA TYR A 105 -5.02 -18.44 19.22
C TYR A 105 -4.94 -19.93 19.49
N ASN A 106 -3.72 -20.43 19.70
CA ASN A 106 -3.54 -21.83 20.06
C ASN A 106 -4.08 -22.13 21.48
N PRO A 107 -4.24 -23.40 21.87
CA PRO A 107 -4.70 -23.76 23.22
C PRO A 107 -3.81 -23.25 24.37
N GLN A 108 -2.60 -22.80 24.08
CA GLN A 108 -1.66 -22.21 25.04
C GLN A 108 -1.79 -20.67 25.11
N GLY A 109 -2.77 -20.08 24.42
CA GLY A 109 -3.02 -18.64 24.39
C GLY A 109 -2.11 -17.83 23.46
N LYS A 110 -1.23 -18.49 22.68
CA LYS A 110 -0.33 -17.82 21.73
C LYS A 110 -1.06 -17.48 20.43
N GLN A 111 -1.00 -16.22 20.03
CA GLN A 111 -1.51 -15.75 18.74
C GLN A 111 -0.56 -16.18 17.61
N LEU A 112 -1.12 -16.88 16.62
CA LEU A 112 -0.43 -17.32 15.42
C LEU A 112 -1.00 -16.56 14.23
N TYR A 113 -0.13 -15.86 13.49
CA TYR A 113 -0.51 -15.26 12.22
C TYR A 113 -0.53 -16.33 11.13
N LEU A 114 -1.69 -16.52 10.52
CA LEU A 114 -1.89 -17.54 9.50
C LEU A 114 -1.71 -17.00 8.08
N GLY A 115 -1.59 -15.68 7.93
CA GLY A 115 -1.34 -15.02 6.65
C GLY A 115 -2.38 -13.95 6.31
N THR A 116 -2.15 -13.31 5.16
CA THR A 116 -3.09 -12.43 4.47
C THR A 116 -3.48 -13.11 3.17
N TYR A 117 -4.75 -13.02 2.79
CA TYR A 117 -5.38 -13.71 1.68
C TYR A 117 -6.10 -12.69 0.80
N ASP A 118 -6.37 -13.05 -0.45
CA ASP A 118 -7.06 -12.16 -1.40
C ASP A 118 -8.57 -12.10 -1.15
N THR A 119 -9.17 -13.16 -0.59
CA THR A 119 -10.61 -13.22 -0.25
C THR A 119 -10.85 -13.56 1.23
N GLU A 120 -11.99 -13.15 1.77
CA GLU A 120 -12.36 -13.40 3.17
C GLU A 120 -12.59 -14.89 3.44
N GLU A 121 -13.13 -15.63 2.47
CA GLU A 121 -13.39 -17.07 2.56
C GLU A 121 -12.09 -17.86 2.65
N CYS A 122 -11.07 -17.46 1.89
CA CYS A 122 -9.73 -18.04 1.98
C CYS A 122 -9.15 -17.83 3.38
N ALA A 123 -9.26 -16.61 3.92
CA ALA A 123 -8.79 -16.32 5.27
C ALA A 123 -9.56 -17.11 6.35
N ALA A 124 -10.86 -17.31 6.15
CA ALA A 124 -11.72 -18.05 7.08
C ALA A 124 -11.42 -19.56 7.06
N ARG A 125 -11.22 -20.16 5.88
CA ARG A 125 -10.76 -21.55 5.74
C ARG A 125 -9.39 -21.78 6.38
N ALA A 126 -8.50 -20.78 6.34
CA ALA A 126 -7.21 -20.87 7.01
C ALA A 126 -7.35 -21.00 8.54
N VAL A 127 -8.24 -20.20 9.15
CA VAL A 127 -8.57 -20.32 10.58
C VAL A 127 -9.20 -21.67 10.90
N ASP A 128 -10.13 -22.14 10.08
CA ASP A 128 -10.80 -23.43 10.29
C ASP A 128 -9.82 -24.60 10.25
N ARG A 129 -8.86 -24.57 9.31
CA ARG A 129 -7.79 -25.56 9.25
C ARG A 129 -6.89 -25.51 10.49
N ALA A 130 -6.58 -24.31 10.99
CA ALA A 130 -5.83 -24.18 12.24
C ALA A 130 -6.61 -24.77 13.42
N ALA A 131 -7.90 -24.47 13.54
CA ALA A 131 -8.77 -25.06 14.56
C ALA A 131 -8.81 -26.59 14.48
N ILE A 132 -9.00 -27.16 13.28
CA ILE A 132 -8.96 -28.63 13.09
C ILE A 132 -7.60 -29.21 13.50
N ARG A 133 -6.51 -28.51 13.16
CA ARG A 133 -5.15 -28.96 13.48
C ARG A 133 -4.85 -28.95 14.98
N TYR A 134 -5.33 -27.95 15.72
CA TYR A 134 -5.00 -27.76 17.14
C TYR A 134 -6.06 -28.32 18.11
N GLU A 135 -7.34 -28.35 17.71
CA GLU A 135 -8.47 -28.80 18.54
C GLU A 135 -9.03 -30.16 18.08
N GLY A 136 -8.69 -30.62 16.88
CA GLY A 136 -9.11 -31.91 16.33
C GLY A 136 -10.37 -31.86 15.45
N ARG A 137 -10.74 -33.03 14.90
CA ARG A 137 -11.78 -33.19 13.86
C ARG A 137 -13.19 -32.78 14.28
N ASN A 138 -13.50 -32.83 15.57
CA ASN A 138 -14.82 -32.53 16.13
C ASN A 138 -14.89 -31.12 16.74
N THR A 139 -13.98 -30.22 16.35
CA THR A 139 -14.08 -28.83 16.84
C THR A 139 -15.39 -28.20 16.39
N LYS A 140 -16.07 -27.54 17.34
CA LYS A 140 -17.33 -26.81 17.10
C LYS A 140 -17.09 -25.41 16.51
N ASN A 141 -15.82 -25.04 16.39
CA ASN A 141 -15.34 -23.70 16.11
C ASN A 141 -14.90 -23.60 14.64
N LEU A 142 -15.78 -23.86 13.69
CA LEU A 142 -15.50 -23.70 12.25
C LEU A 142 -16.44 -22.67 11.62
N ASN A 143 -15.91 -21.91 10.65
CA ASN A 143 -16.67 -21.02 9.78
C ASN A 143 -17.37 -21.80 8.64
N PHE A 144 -16.77 -22.91 8.20
CA PHE A 144 -17.30 -23.80 7.15
C PHE A 144 -17.47 -25.24 7.64
N THR A 145 -18.09 -26.09 6.81
CA THR A 145 -18.14 -27.52 7.09
C THR A 145 -16.74 -28.14 7.04
N TYR A 146 -16.54 -29.26 7.75
CA TYR A 146 -15.25 -29.96 7.77
C TYR A 146 -14.74 -30.31 6.36
N GLY A 147 -15.64 -30.70 5.46
CA GLY A 147 -15.29 -31.00 4.06
C GLY A 147 -14.71 -29.77 3.35
N ASP A 148 -15.39 -28.63 3.44
CA ASP A 148 -14.98 -27.39 2.78
C ASP A 148 -13.65 -26.85 3.31
N ALA A 149 -13.41 -26.96 4.62
CA ALA A 149 -12.17 -26.51 5.26
C ALA A 149 -10.95 -27.36 4.86
N VAL A 150 -11.14 -28.67 4.67
CA VAL A 150 -10.03 -29.61 4.38
C VAL A 150 -9.72 -29.69 2.89
N LEU A 151 -10.74 -29.69 2.03
CA LEU A 151 -10.60 -29.88 0.58
C LEU A 151 -9.94 -28.70 -0.13
N TYR A 152 -10.06 -27.49 0.41
CA TYR A 152 -9.51 -26.27 -0.19
C TYR A 152 -8.51 -25.59 0.75
N PRO A 153 -7.25 -26.07 0.85
CA PRO A 153 -6.19 -25.35 1.55
C PRO A 153 -5.97 -23.98 0.87
N PRO A 154 -6.30 -22.86 1.52
CA PRO A 154 -6.03 -21.56 0.95
C PRO A 154 -4.52 -21.30 1.07
N GLU A 155 -3.89 -20.90 -0.04
CA GLU A 155 -2.53 -20.38 0.05
C GLU A 155 -2.60 -18.93 0.54
N PRO A 156 -1.77 -18.55 1.53
CA PRO A 156 -1.64 -17.14 1.88
C PRO A 156 -1.11 -16.39 0.65
N ARG A 157 -1.62 -15.18 0.46
CA ARG A 157 -1.18 -14.24 -0.57
C ARG A 157 0.34 -14.16 -0.50
N LYS A 158 1.00 -14.71 -1.52
CA LYS A 158 2.44 -14.59 -1.66
C LYS A 158 2.70 -13.11 -1.87
N ARG A 159 3.39 -12.46 -0.94
CA ARG A 159 4.03 -11.17 -1.22
C ARG A 159 5.15 -11.43 -2.22
N THR A 160 4.80 -11.74 -3.46
CA THR A 160 5.76 -11.68 -4.53
C THR A 160 6.04 -10.20 -4.71
N ASN A 161 7.26 -9.78 -4.33
CA ASN A 161 7.82 -8.52 -4.82
C ASN A 161 7.91 -8.50 -6.36
N ALA A 162 7.57 -9.62 -7.02
CA ALA A 162 7.51 -9.79 -8.47
C ALA A 162 6.15 -9.30 -8.94
N ALA A 163 6.01 -7.98 -9.06
CA ALA A 163 5.14 -7.49 -10.11
C ALA A 163 5.66 -8.06 -11.46
N PRO A 164 4.84 -8.20 -12.51
CA PRO A 164 5.30 -8.65 -13.83
C PRO A 164 6.42 -7.77 -14.42
N TYR A 165 6.71 -6.64 -13.79
CA TYR A 165 7.71 -5.63 -14.10
C TYR A 165 9.09 -5.89 -13.45
N GLY A 166 9.21 -6.94 -12.63
CA GLY A 166 10.43 -7.30 -11.91
C GLY A 166 10.63 -6.57 -10.58
N LYS A 167 11.70 -6.93 -9.85
CA LYS A 167 12.01 -6.37 -8.52
C LYS A 167 12.21 -4.85 -8.61
N TYR A 168 11.80 -4.13 -7.55
CA TYR A 168 11.96 -2.67 -7.40
C TYR A 168 11.15 -1.77 -8.35
N ILE A 169 10.27 -2.35 -9.16
CA ILE A 169 9.35 -1.61 -10.04
C ILE A 169 7.91 -1.89 -9.59
N TYR A 170 7.15 -0.82 -9.40
CA TYR A 170 5.80 -0.85 -8.89
C TYR A 170 4.86 -0.13 -9.86
N LEU A 171 3.94 -0.85 -10.51
CA LEU A 171 2.89 -0.20 -11.30
C LEU A 171 1.90 0.51 -10.35
N LYS A 172 1.65 1.78 -10.63
CA LYS A 172 0.57 2.57 -10.06
C LYS A 172 -0.63 2.45 -11.00
N GLN A 173 -1.47 1.45 -10.74
CA GLN A 173 -2.60 1.08 -11.61
C GLN A 173 -3.50 2.29 -11.93
N ASP A 174 -3.81 3.12 -10.93
CA ASP A 174 -4.69 4.28 -11.08
C ASP A 174 -4.14 5.39 -11.99
N LEU A 175 -2.81 5.43 -12.17
CA LEU A 175 -2.13 6.44 -12.99
C LEU A 175 -1.56 5.85 -14.28
N ASN A 176 -1.55 4.52 -14.40
CA ASN A 176 -0.84 3.78 -15.42
C ASN A 176 0.64 4.21 -15.58
N LEU A 177 1.35 4.27 -14.45
CA LEU A 177 2.75 4.70 -14.38
C LEU A 177 3.60 3.72 -13.56
N TYR A 178 4.88 3.58 -13.90
CA TYR A 178 5.85 2.69 -13.26
C TYR A 178 6.75 3.45 -12.29
N GLN A 179 6.57 3.25 -10.98
CA GLN A 179 7.46 3.78 -9.96
C GLN A 179 8.67 2.85 -9.77
N VAL A 180 9.88 3.41 -9.76
CA VAL A 180 11.11 2.70 -9.42
C VAL A 180 11.58 3.11 -8.02
N SER A 181 11.70 2.13 -7.13
CA SER A 181 12.26 2.33 -5.79
C SER A 181 13.08 1.13 -5.33
N VAL A 182 14.36 1.35 -5.07
CA VAL A 182 15.32 0.30 -4.68
C VAL A 182 15.68 0.47 -3.20
N TYR A 183 15.36 -0.52 -2.37
CA TYR A 183 15.56 -0.47 -0.91
C TYR A 183 15.03 0.82 -0.23
N GLY A 184 13.88 1.32 -0.70
CA GLY A 184 13.26 2.54 -0.19
C GLY A 184 13.86 3.83 -0.76
N LYS A 185 14.91 3.77 -1.59
CA LYS A 185 15.39 4.91 -2.38
C LYS A 185 14.55 5.04 -3.64
N TYR A 186 13.81 6.14 -3.74
CA TYR A 186 13.07 6.51 -4.94
C TYR A 186 14.03 6.92 -6.07
N LEU A 187 13.83 6.36 -7.27
CA LEU A 187 14.64 6.64 -8.46
C LEU A 187 13.87 7.36 -9.56
N GLY A 188 12.54 7.25 -9.57
CA GLY A 188 11.71 7.93 -10.58
C GLY A 188 10.36 7.27 -10.78
N ILE A 189 9.55 7.90 -11.61
CA ILE A 189 8.34 7.33 -12.19
C ILE A 189 8.38 7.47 -13.70
N TYR A 190 7.89 6.47 -14.40
CA TYR A 190 8.02 6.37 -15.85
C TYR A 190 6.69 5.98 -16.46
N LYS A 191 6.39 6.52 -17.65
CA LYS A 191 5.22 6.10 -18.42
C LYS A 191 5.43 4.71 -19.04
N LEU A 192 6.65 4.46 -19.51
CA LEU A 192 7.04 3.21 -20.14
C LEU A 192 7.74 2.30 -19.13
N LEU A 193 7.47 1.01 -19.24
CA LEU A 193 8.09 0.00 -18.39
C LEU A 193 9.60 -0.11 -18.67
N GLU A 194 9.98 0.06 -19.94
CA GLU A 194 11.34 -0.05 -20.44
C GLU A 194 12.26 1.02 -19.82
N ASP A 195 11.75 2.24 -19.66
CA ASP A 195 12.46 3.34 -19.01
C ASP A 195 12.66 3.05 -17.52
N ALA A 196 11.61 2.56 -16.85
CA ALA A 196 11.68 2.15 -15.45
C ALA A 196 12.70 1.03 -15.22
N ILE A 197 12.72 0.04 -16.11
CA ILE A 197 13.71 -1.05 -16.12
C ILE A 197 15.12 -0.51 -16.30
N THR A 198 15.31 0.37 -17.28
CA THR A 198 16.62 0.96 -17.59
C THR A 198 17.19 1.70 -16.39
N VAL A 199 16.39 2.54 -15.72
CA VAL A 199 16.87 3.30 -14.55
C VAL A 199 17.10 2.40 -13.35
N ARG A 200 16.22 1.41 -13.10
CA ARG A 200 16.46 0.41 -12.07
C ARG A 200 17.80 -0.29 -12.29
N ASP A 201 18.03 -0.80 -13.50
CA ASP A 201 19.19 -1.63 -13.81
C ASP A 201 20.50 -0.84 -13.76
N ALA A 202 20.49 0.41 -14.21
CA ALA A 202 21.63 1.31 -14.06
C ALA A 202 21.99 1.51 -12.57
N TYR A 203 21.00 1.88 -11.75
CA TYR A 203 21.22 2.12 -10.32
C TYR A 203 21.68 0.87 -9.57
N CYS A 204 21.09 -0.28 -9.89
CA CYS A 204 21.42 -1.55 -9.28
C CYS A 204 22.82 -2.04 -9.70
N ARG A 205 23.19 -1.88 -10.98
CA ARG A 205 24.53 -2.24 -11.49
C ARG A 205 25.63 -1.46 -10.81
N GLU A 206 25.46 -0.14 -10.65
CA GLU A 206 26.43 0.73 -9.95
C GLU A 206 26.68 0.29 -8.49
N ARG A 207 25.72 -0.38 -7.87
CA ARG A 207 25.72 -0.70 -6.44
C ARG A 207 25.82 -2.20 -6.15
N GLY A 208 26.02 -3.04 -7.17
CA GLY A 208 26.06 -4.49 -7.03
C GLY A 208 24.76 -5.08 -6.48
N ILE A 209 23.63 -4.42 -6.71
CA ILE A 209 22.32 -4.87 -6.23
C ILE A 209 21.73 -5.84 -7.26
N PRO A 210 21.35 -7.07 -6.86
CA PRO A 210 20.76 -8.03 -7.79
C PRO A 210 19.34 -7.61 -8.21
N THR A 211 19.11 -7.58 -9.52
CA THR A 211 17.83 -7.18 -10.14
C THR A 211 16.90 -8.36 -10.45
N THR A 212 17.42 -9.59 -10.45
CA THR A 212 16.65 -10.84 -10.62
C THR A 212 16.24 -11.45 -9.27
N TYR A 213 15.25 -12.36 -9.32
CA TYR A 213 14.98 -13.32 -8.25
C TYR A 213 16.09 -14.37 -8.20
#